data_AF-A0A6J6T1E5-F1
#
_entry.id   AF-A0A6J6T1E5-F1
#
_cell.length_a   1.000
_cell.length_b   1.000
_cell.length_c   1.000
_cell.angle_alpha   90.00
_cell.angle_beta   90.00
_cell.angle_gamma   90.00
#
_symmetry.space_group_name_H-M   'P 1'
#
loop_
_entity.id
_entity.type
_entity.pdbx_description
1 polymer ?
#
loop_
_entity_poly.entity_id
_entity_poly.type
_entity_poly.pdbx_seq_one_letter_code
_entity_poly.pdbx_strand_id
1 'polypeptide(L)'
;MSIDLDLSKYSLGWSDAEDYVFKPKRGLNEDIIREMSWMKGEPDWMLQFRLKAYKYFLKRPMPSWGGDMSEIYFDDIYYYIKPTSEQVSDWDDLPDAIKNTYEKLGIPEAERKYLAGVTAQYESEVVFHRNREDLEQQGVIFCDMDTALREYPEIVKQYFGTVIPRNDNKFSALNSAVWSGGSFIYVPPGVEVEMPLQAYFRINAENMGQFERTLIIADEGSKVHYIEGCSAPTYTSDSLHSAVVEIIVKPSARVTYTTIQNWSNNVFNLVTKRAVVEAEGHMEWIDGNIGSRLTMKYPGVVMVGPKASGEVLSVAYAGAGQHQDAGAKMVHAAPETTSKIVSKSISKDGGQTSYRGLVRVEEGAYGCKSHVQCDALILDEESVSDTYPYMEIGAQDAVIGHEATVSKVADEQLFYLMSRGLSEEQAMSMVVNGFIEPVTRTLPMEYAVEWSRLIELQMEGSVG
;
A
#
# COMPACT_ATOMS: atom_id res chain seq x y z
N MET A 1 -33.79 4.49 15.27
CA MET A 1 -33.92 3.16 14.66
C MET A 1 -32.57 2.49 14.85
N SER A 2 -32.45 1.62 15.86
CA SER A 2 -31.27 0.77 16.01
C SER A 2 -31.31 -0.24 14.86
N ILE A 3 -30.29 -0.21 14.02
CA ILE A 3 -30.08 -1.25 13.04
C ILE A 3 -29.35 -2.36 13.82
N ASP A 4 -30.13 -3.28 14.41
CA ASP A 4 -29.60 -4.54 14.93
C ASP A 4 -29.14 -5.36 13.73
N LEU A 5 -27.85 -5.30 13.45
CA LEU A 5 -27.19 -6.12 12.43
C LEU A 5 -26.49 -7.24 13.18
N ASP A 6 -26.97 -8.46 13.01
CA ASP A 6 -26.47 -9.67 13.65
C ASP A 6 -25.00 -9.92 13.25
N LEU A 7 -24.10 -9.65 14.19
CA LEU A 7 -22.63 -9.71 14.06
C LEU A 7 -22.08 -11.14 14.01
N SER A 8 -22.89 -12.17 14.26
CA SER A 8 -22.45 -13.58 14.13
C SER A 8 -22.12 -14.00 12.69
N LYS A 9 -22.42 -13.16 11.70
CA LYS A 9 -22.17 -13.41 10.27
C LYS A 9 -20.85 -12.85 9.73
N TYR A 10 -20.10 -12.06 10.51
CA TYR A 10 -18.78 -11.55 10.12
C TYR A 10 -17.64 -12.52 10.46
N SER A 11 -17.77 -13.79 10.08
CA SER A 11 -16.67 -14.75 10.17
C SER A 11 -15.75 -14.61 8.94
N LEU A 12 -14.63 -13.88 9.10
CA LEU A 12 -13.58 -13.71 8.08
C LEU A 12 -12.73 -15.00 7.90
N GLY A 13 -13.35 -16.13 7.58
CA GLY A 13 -12.66 -17.43 7.50
C GLY A 13 -13.21 -18.38 6.43
N TRP A 14 -13.50 -17.89 5.23
CA TRP A 14 -14.04 -18.69 4.13
C TRP A 14 -13.17 -18.58 2.88
N SER A 15 -12.94 -19.71 2.21
CA SER A 15 -12.22 -19.83 0.94
C SER A 15 -13.19 -20.26 -0.17
N ASP A 16 -13.01 -19.73 -1.38
CA ASP A 16 -13.76 -20.18 -2.56
C ASP A 16 -13.20 -21.50 -3.12
N ALA A 17 -14.02 -22.25 -3.87
CA ALA A 17 -13.55 -23.46 -4.56
C ALA A 17 -12.65 -23.09 -5.75
N GLU A 18 -11.45 -23.68 -5.81
CA GLU A 18 -10.41 -23.38 -6.80
C GLU A 18 -10.67 -24.07 -8.15
N ASP A 19 -10.93 -23.31 -9.21
CA ASP A 19 -11.03 -23.80 -10.60
C ASP A 19 -10.06 -23.01 -11.51
N TYR A 20 -8.77 -23.38 -11.50
CA TYR A 20 -7.72 -22.64 -12.22
C TYR A 20 -7.58 -23.05 -13.70
N VAL A 21 -7.40 -22.07 -14.59
CA VAL A 21 -7.15 -22.30 -16.02
C VAL A 21 -5.73 -22.82 -16.29
N PHE A 22 -4.77 -22.46 -15.45
CA PHE A 22 -3.37 -22.88 -15.55
C PHE A 22 -2.89 -23.48 -14.23
N LYS A 23 -2.25 -24.65 -14.27
CA LYS A 23 -1.70 -25.30 -13.08
C LYS A 23 -0.38 -24.62 -12.66
N PRO A 24 -0.35 -23.93 -11.51
CA PRO A 24 0.81 -23.15 -11.13
C PRO A 24 1.99 -24.06 -10.72
N LYS A 25 3.22 -23.61 -11.01
CA LYS A 25 4.47 -24.25 -10.58
C LYS A 25 5.02 -23.49 -9.38
N ARG A 26 5.48 -24.22 -8.36
CA ARG A 26 6.16 -23.63 -7.21
C ARG A 26 7.60 -23.23 -7.55
N GLY A 27 8.08 -22.21 -6.84
CA GLY A 27 9.45 -21.75 -6.89
C GLY A 27 9.76 -20.80 -8.03
N LEU A 28 11.00 -20.31 -8.08
CA LEU A 28 11.40 -19.25 -8.99
C LEU A 28 12.64 -19.61 -9.81
N ASN A 29 12.46 -19.70 -11.13
CA ASN A 29 13.55 -19.92 -12.07
C ASN A 29 13.34 -19.13 -13.38
N GLU A 30 14.36 -19.11 -14.25
CA GLU A 30 14.28 -18.41 -15.54
C GLU A 30 13.17 -18.97 -16.45
N ASP A 31 12.87 -20.27 -16.39
CA ASP A 31 11.86 -20.89 -17.23
C ASP A 31 10.45 -20.41 -16.86
N ILE A 32 10.14 -20.30 -15.57
CA ILE A 32 8.87 -19.75 -15.07
C ILE A 32 8.71 -18.29 -15.52
N ILE A 33 9.78 -17.50 -15.44
CA ILE A 33 9.75 -16.09 -15.88
C ILE A 33 9.49 -15.99 -17.38
N ARG A 34 10.12 -16.85 -18.20
CA ARG A 34 9.90 -16.91 -19.65
C ARG A 34 8.49 -17.38 -19.99
N GLU A 35 7.99 -18.40 -19.29
CA GLU A 35 6.64 -18.95 -19.46
C GLU A 35 5.59 -17.88 -19.14
N MET A 36 5.73 -17.17 -18.01
CA MET A 36 4.87 -16.06 -17.62
C MET A 36 4.91 -14.92 -18.65
N SER A 37 6.09 -14.49 -19.08
CA SER A 37 6.24 -13.42 -20.07
C SER A 37 5.62 -13.80 -21.43
N TRP A 38 5.75 -15.08 -21.83
CA TRP A 38 5.12 -15.62 -23.04
C TRP A 38 3.59 -15.68 -22.91
N MET A 39 3.05 -16.16 -21.79
CA MET A 39 1.60 -16.22 -21.54
C MET A 39 0.96 -14.83 -21.57
N LYS A 40 1.66 -13.82 -21.05
CA LYS A 40 1.23 -12.42 -21.03
C LYS A 40 1.41 -11.70 -22.37
N GLY A 41 2.05 -12.32 -23.36
CA GLY A 41 2.30 -11.71 -24.67
C GLY A 41 3.22 -10.49 -24.61
N GLU A 42 4.19 -10.49 -23.70
CA GLU A 42 5.03 -9.31 -23.45
C GLU A 42 6.07 -9.04 -24.55
N PRO A 43 6.47 -7.78 -24.76
CA PRO A 43 7.58 -7.45 -25.66
C PRO A 43 8.93 -7.93 -25.09
N ASP A 44 9.89 -8.25 -25.97
CA ASP A 44 11.20 -8.81 -25.58
C ASP A 44 11.95 -7.93 -24.55
N TRP A 45 11.82 -6.61 -24.63
CA TRP A 45 12.49 -5.72 -23.67
C TRP A 45 12.01 -5.95 -22.22
N MET A 46 10.73 -6.31 -22.02
CA MET A 46 10.19 -6.64 -20.71
C MET A 46 10.70 -8.00 -20.21
N LEU A 47 10.77 -9.00 -21.09
CA LEU A 47 11.41 -10.28 -20.75
C LEU A 47 12.87 -10.08 -20.31
N GLN A 48 13.65 -9.29 -21.07
CA GLN A 48 15.03 -8.96 -20.69
C GLN A 48 15.09 -8.15 -19.39
N PHE A 49 14.06 -7.34 -19.10
CA PHE A 49 13.93 -6.63 -17.83
C PHE A 49 13.79 -7.62 -16.67
N ARG A 50 12.83 -8.53 -16.76
CA ARG A 50 12.52 -9.55 -15.76
C ARG A 50 13.72 -10.48 -15.49
N LEU A 51 14.38 -10.99 -16.53
CA LEU A 51 15.53 -11.89 -16.39
C LEU A 51 16.73 -11.20 -15.72
N LYS A 52 16.95 -9.91 -15.99
CA LYS A 52 17.99 -9.13 -15.29
C LYS A 52 17.62 -8.91 -13.82
N ALA A 53 16.36 -8.61 -13.52
CA ALA A 53 15.87 -8.46 -12.16
C ALA A 53 16.06 -9.75 -11.33
N TYR A 54 15.73 -10.91 -11.92
CA TYR A 54 15.95 -12.21 -11.29
C TYR A 54 17.42 -12.45 -10.92
N LYS A 55 18.36 -12.09 -11.81
CA LYS A 55 19.80 -12.18 -11.51
C LYS A 55 20.22 -11.28 -10.35
N TYR A 56 19.63 -10.09 -10.22
CA TYR A 56 19.88 -9.22 -9.07
C TYR A 56 19.27 -9.79 -7.79
N PHE A 57 18.06 -10.34 -7.86
CA PHE A 57 17.43 -11.04 -6.75
C PHE A 57 18.35 -12.15 -6.23
N LEU A 58 18.82 -13.07 -7.08
CA LEU A 58 19.70 -14.18 -6.65
C LEU A 58 21.02 -13.70 -6.00
N LYS A 59 21.59 -12.58 -6.47
CA LYS A 59 22.87 -12.06 -5.96
C LYS A 59 22.73 -11.28 -4.65
N ARG A 60 21.56 -10.71 -4.37
CA ARG A 60 21.34 -9.89 -3.17
C ARG A 60 21.06 -10.80 -1.97
N PRO A 61 21.75 -10.58 -0.83
CA PRO A 61 21.43 -11.31 0.40
C PRO A 61 20.06 -10.87 0.94
N MET A 62 19.48 -11.70 1.79
CA MET A 62 18.34 -11.29 2.61
C MET A 62 18.75 -10.14 3.55
N PRO A 63 17.91 -9.12 3.75
CA PRO A 63 18.18 -8.08 4.75
C PRO A 63 18.32 -8.70 6.14
N SER A 64 19.26 -8.17 6.93
CA SER A 64 19.50 -8.57 8.33
C SER A 64 18.93 -7.55 9.33
N TRP A 65 18.00 -6.72 8.89
CA TRP A 65 17.42 -5.60 9.64
C TRP A 65 15.94 -5.49 9.27
N GLY A 66 15.18 -4.76 10.09
CA GLY A 66 13.72 -4.64 9.92
C GLY A 66 13.02 -5.59 10.88
N GLY A 67 12.77 -6.82 10.43
CA GLY A 67 12.25 -7.90 11.26
C GLY A 67 12.73 -9.27 10.78
N ASP A 68 12.23 -10.34 11.41
CA ASP A 68 12.60 -11.71 11.05
C ASP A 68 11.91 -12.16 9.75
N MET A 69 12.70 -12.56 8.77
CA MET A 69 12.26 -13.06 7.46
C MET A 69 12.72 -14.51 7.21
N SER A 70 13.18 -15.21 8.24
CA SER A 70 13.75 -16.55 8.12
C SER A 70 12.77 -17.60 7.60
N GLU A 71 11.47 -17.33 7.75
CA GLU A 71 10.37 -18.21 7.30
C GLU A 71 9.87 -17.91 5.88
N ILE A 72 10.57 -17.06 5.12
CA ILE A 72 10.25 -16.85 3.71
C ILE A 72 10.92 -17.93 2.86
N TYR A 73 10.14 -18.93 2.44
CA TYR A 73 10.58 -20.02 1.57
C TYR A 73 10.24 -19.74 0.10
N PHE A 74 11.15 -19.06 -0.62
CA PHE A 74 10.92 -18.66 -2.01
C PHE A 74 10.61 -19.80 -2.98
N ASP A 75 11.06 -21.02 -2.69
CA ASP A 75 10.83 -22.20 -3.53
C ASP A 75 9.42 -22.80 -3.36
N ASP A 76 8.70 -22.44 -2.29
CA ASP A 76 7.35 -22.91 -2.00
C ASP A 76 6.23 -21.98 -2.49
N ILE A 77 6.61 -20.77 -2.93
CA ILE A 77 5.68 -19.73 -3.39
C ILE A 77 5.22 -20.02 -4.83
N TYR A 78 3.94 -19.79 -5.10
CA TYR A 78 3.43 -19.64 -6.46
C TYR A 78 3.56 -18.18 -6.91
N TYR A 79 4.32 -17.94 -7.98
CA TYR A 79 4.62 -16.59 -8.48
C TYR A 79 3.66 -16.08 -9.55
N TYR A 80 2.88 -16.98 -10.16
CA TYR A 80 1.90 -16.62 -11.16
C TYR A 80 0.79 -17.67 -11.17
N ILE A 81 -0.43 -17.23 -10.91
CA ILE A 81 -1.66 -18.03 -10.98
C ILE A 81 -2.63 -17.26 -11.88
N LYS A 82 -3.08 -17.89 -12.96
CA LYS A 82 -4.11 -17.31 -13.84
C LYS A 82 -5.50 -17.71 -13.30
N PRO A 83 -6.27 -16.78 -12.70
CA PRO A 83 -7.51 -17.11 -11.99
C PRO A 83 -8.68 -17.36 -12.95
N THR A 84 -8.75 -16.64 -14.08
CA THR A 84 -9.84 -16.74 -15.06
C THR A 84 -9.28 -16.73 -16.49
N SER A 85 -10.06 -17.19 -17.46
CA SER A 85 -9.63 -17.20 -18.86
C SER A 85 -9.69 -15.82 -19.52
N GLU A 86 -10.60 -14.95 -19.08
CA GLU A 86 -10.89 -13.63 -19.66
C GLU A 86 -11.14 -12.58 -18.56
N GLN A 87 -10.80 -11.33 -18.86
CA GLN A 87 -11.17 -10.15 -18.05
C GLN A 87 -12.57 -9.71 -18.44
N VAL A 88 -13.39 -9.28 -17.47
CA VAL A 88 -14.74 -8.78 -17.74
C VAL A 88 -14.85 -7.29 -17.41
N SER A 89 -15.58 -6.56 -18.24
CA SER A 89 -15.83 -5.12 -18.08
C SER A 89 -17.19 -4.81 -17.44
N ASP A 90 -18.09 -5.79 -17.38
CA ASP A 90 -19.38 -5.70 -16.71
C ASP A 90 -19.38 -6.47 -15.40
N TRP A 91 -20.02 -5.89 -14.38
CA TRP A 91 -20.17 -6.52 -13.08
C TRP A 91 -20.98 -7.80 -13.18
N ASP A 92 -22.02 -7.82 -14.01
CA ASP A 92 -22.91 -8.97 -14.17
C ASP A 92 -22.23 -10.15 -14.89
N ASP A 93 -21.08 -9.92 -15.51
CA ASP A 93 -20.28 -10.96 -16.17
C ASP A 93 -19.22 -11.58 -15.22
N LEU A 94 -19.04 -11.04 -14.01
CA LEU A 94 -18.13 -11.64 -13.02
C LEU A 94 -18.64 -13.02 -12.56
N PRO A 95 -17.74 -14.00 -12.35
CA PRO A 95 -18.10 -15.26 -11.71
C PRO A 95 -18.80 -15.04 -10.36
N ASP A 96 -19.85 -15.82 -10.08
CA ASP A 96 -20.68 -15.63 -8.88
C ASP A 96 -19.88 -15.75 -7.57
N ALA A 97 -18.81 -16.55 -7.54
CA ALA A 97 -17.89 -16.64 -6.40
C ALA A 97 -17.24 -15.28 -6.09
N ILE A 98 -16.80 -14.56 -7.13
CA ILE A 98 -16.18 -13.23 -7.02
C ILE A 98 -17.22 -12.16 -6.64
N LYS A 99 -18.43 -12.21 -7.21
CA LYS A 99 -19.52 -11.26 -6.84
C LYS A 99 -19.92 -11.40 -5.38
N ASN A 100 -20.19 -12.63 -4.94
CA ASN A 100 -20.57 -12.93 -3.55
C ASN A 100 -19.48 -12.49 -2.56
N THR A 101 -18.23 -12.56 -3.00
CA THR A 101 -17.08 -12.06 -2.26
C THR A 101 -17.13 -10.55 -2.01
N TYR A 102 -17.33 -9.76 -3.06
CA TYR A 102 -17.42 -8.30 -2.93
C TYR A 102 -18.68 -7.84 -2.18
N GLU A 103 -19.81 -8.53 -2.35
CA GLU A 103 -21.04 -8.22 -1.61
C GLU A 103 -20.88 -8.46 -0.10
N LYS A 104 -20.16 -9.51 0.30
CA LYS A 104 -19.85 -9.82 1.71
C LYS A 104 -18.82 -8.86 2.32
N LEU A 105 -17.88 -8.35 1.53
CA LEU A 105 -16.96 -7.30 1.95
C LEU A 105 -17.68 -5.97 2.20
N GLY A 106 -18.96 -5.88 1.85
CA GLY A 106 -19.76 -4.70 2.10
C GLY A 106 -19.39 -3.55 1.20
N ILE A 107 -18.75 -3.80 0.05
CA ILE A 107 -18.60 -2.85 -1.06
C ILE A 107 -20.01 -2.49 -1.53
N PRO A 108 -20.60 -1.38 -1.07
CA PRO A 108 -22.03 -1.17 -1.23
C PRO A 108 -22.35 -0.80 -2.68
N GLU A 109 -23.63 -0.89 -3.00
CA GLU A 109 -24.26 -0.38 -4.23
C GLU A 109 -23.89 1.09 -4.58
N ALA A 110 -23.36 1.86 -3.61
CA ALA A 110 -22.83 3.22 -3.77
C ALA A 110 -21.51 3.27 -4.57
N GLU A 111 -20.60 2.32 -4.34
CA GLU A 111 -19.34 2.20 -5.10
C GLU A 111 -19.62 1.87 -6.57
N ARG A 112 -20.70 1.12 -6.84
CA ARG A 112 -21.18 0.82 -8.21
C ARG A 112 -21.64 2.06 -9.00
N LYS A 113 -22.00 3.16 -8.31
CA LYS A 113 -22.57 4.39 -8.92
C LYS A 113 -21.66 5.61 -8.88
N TYR A 114 -20.79 5.75 -7.87
CA TYR A 114 -20.10 7.02 -7.60
C TYR A 114 -18.60 7.02 -7.86
N LEU A 115 -17.98 5.85 -8.10
CA LEU A 115 -16.53 5.78 -8.32
C LEU A 115 -16.14 6.05 -9.77
N ALA A 116 -15.01 6.71 -9.97
CA ALA A 116 -14.52 7.18 -11.27
C ALA A 116 -13.94 6.07 -12.16
N GLY A 117 -13.70 4.90 -11.58
CA GLY A 117 -13.20 3.70 -12.23
C GLY A 117 -12.76 2.75 -11.12
N VAL A 118 -13.11 1.47 -11.24
CA VAL A 118 -12.73 0.44 -10.27
C VAL A 118 -11.97 -0.63 -11.03
N THR A 119 -10.74 -0.88 -10.58
CA THR A 119 -9.95 -2.02 -11.02
C THR A 119 -9.92 -3.04 -9.89
N ALA A 120 -10.38 -4.26 -10.13
CA ALA A 120 -10.36 -5.31 -9.12
C ALA A 120 -9.37 -6.40 -9.55
N GLN A 121 -8.30 -6.55 -8.78
CA GLN A 121 -7.31 -7.60 -8.95
C GLN A 121 -7.60 -8.76 -8.01
N TYR A 122 -7.62 -9.95 -8.60
CA TYR A 122 -7.81 -11.21 -7.91
C TYR A 122 -6.63 -12.11 -8.28
N GLU A 123 -5.88 -12.58 -7.28
CA GLU A 123 -4.62 -13.30 -7.49
C GLU A 123 -3.58 -12.48 -8.32
N SER A 124 -3.12 -13.02 -9.44
CA SER A 124 -2.09 -12.42 -10.30
C SER A 124 -2.64 -11.52 -11.42
N GLU A 125 -3.95 -11.47 -11.65
CA GLU A 125 -4.54 -10.74 -12.78
C GLU A 125 -5.71 -9.83 -12.35
N VAL A 126 -5.87 -8.72 -13.06
CA VAL A 126 -7.05 -7.86 -12.95
C VAL A 126 -8.23 -8.58 -13.58
N VAL A 127 -9.30 -8.82 -12.81
CA VAL A 127 -10.50 -9.56 -13.24
C VAL A 127 -11.66 -8.63 -13.61
N PHE A 128 -11.65 -7.39 -13.10
CA PHE A 128 -12.64 -6.37 -13.42
C PHE A 128 -11.96 -5.03 -13.67
N HIS A 129 -12.32 -4.38 -14.77
CA HIS A 129 -11.91 -3.03 -15.07
C HIS A 129 -13.03 -2.29 -15.81
N ARG A 130 -13.47 -1.16 -15.23
CA ARG A 130 -14.45 -0.28 -15.87
C ARG A 130 -13.87 1.11 -16.04
N ASN A 131 -13.52 1.43 -17.29
CA ASN A 131 -13.22 2.80 -17.69
C ASN A 131 -14.49 3.63 -17.77
N ARG A 132 -14.35 4.89 -17.36
CA ARG A 132 -15.42 5.87 -17.42
C ARG A 132 -15.15 6.81 -18.60
N GLU A 133 -16.13 6.95 -19.49
CA GLU A 133 -15.98 7.68 -20.75
C GLU A 133 -15.59 9.17 -20.54
N ASP A 134 -15.96 9.76 -19.41
CA ASP A 134 -15.59 11.13 -19.01
C ASP A 134 -14.10 11.29 -18.70
N LEU A 135 -13.42 10.27 -18.15
CA LEU A 135 -11.97 10.28 -17.92
C LEU A 135 -11.22 10.11 -19.24
N GLU A 136 -11.69 9.19 -20.09
CA GLU A 136 -11.11 8.97 -21.42
C GLU A 136 -11.23 10.22 -22.31
N GLN A 137 -12.36 10.94 -22.23
CA GLN A 137 -12.56 12.23 -22.92
C GLN A 137 -11.58 13.31 -22.46
N GLN A 138 -11.10 13.24 -21.22
CA GLN A 138 -10.05 14.12 -20.69
C GLN A 138 -8.63 13.62 -21.00
N GLY A 139 -8.49 12.47 -21.67
CA GLY A 139 -7.21 11.85 -22.01
C GLY A 139 -6.54 11.12 -20.86
N VAL A 140 -7.24 10.92 -19.73
CA VAL A 140 -6.73 10.14 -18.60
C VAL A 140 -6.68 8.67 -19.03
N ILE A 141 -5.53 8.04 -18.82
CA ILE A 141 -5.38 6.59 -19.01
C ILE A 141 -5.39 5.97 -17.62
N PHE A 142 -6.39 5.14 -17.34
CA PHE A 142 -6.40 4.29 -16.16
C PHE A 142 -6.66 2.86 -16.64
N CYS A 143 -5.72 1.95 -16.43
CA CYS A 143 -5.89 0.54 -16.76
C CYS A 143 -4.97 -0.33 -15.89
N ASP A 144 -5.03 -1.64 -16.03
CA ASP A 144 -4.04 -2.52 -15.43
C ASP A 144 -2.67 -2.39 -16.13
N MET A 145 -1.59 -2.74 -15.43
CA MET A 145 -0.23 -2.63 -15.98
C MET A 145 0.03 -3.53 -17.19
N ASP A 146 -0.66 -4.66 -17.32
CA ASP A 146 -0.49 -5.59 -18.43
C ASP A 146 -1.10 -5.03 -19.71
N THR A 147 -2.30 -4.44 -19.60
CA THR A 147 -2.93 -3.64 -20.65
C THR A 147 -2.06 -2.43 -21.01
N ALA A 148 -1.52 -1.71 -20.03
CA ALA A 148 -0.65 -0.56 -20.28
C ALA A 148 0.61 -0.92 -21.08
N LEU A 149 1.24 -2.03 -20.73
CA LEU A 149 2.44 -2.52 -21.42
C LEU A 149 2.16 -2.87 -22.89
N ARG A 150 0.95 -3.38 -23.18
CA ARG A 150 0.53 -3.78 -24.53
C ARG A 150 0.07 -2.59 -25.37
N GLU A 151 -0.75 -1.71 -24.80
CA GLU A 151 -1.46 -0.66 -25.54
C GLU A 151 -0.75 0.70 -25.50
N TYR A 152 0.02 0.98 -24.45
CA TYR A 152 0.80 2.21 -24.29
C TYR A 152 2.31 1.94 -24.10
N PRO A 153 2.95 1.12 -24.97
CA PRO A 153 4.31 0.64 -24.77
C PRO A 153 5.35 1.77 -24.73
N GLU A 154 5.14 2.87 -25.45
CA GLU A 154 6.07 4.01 -25.48
C GLU A 154 6.12 4.74 -24.14
N ILE A 155 4.95 5.00 -23.54
CA ILE A 155 4.86 5.67 -22.23
C ILE A 155 5.39 4.74 -21.14
N VAL A 156 4.96 3.47 -21.13
CA VAL A 156 5.42 2.49 -20.13
C VAL A 156 6.94 2.33 -20.22
N LYS A 157 7.51 2.16 -21.41
CA LYS A 157 8.96 1.99 -21.58
C LYS A 157 9.76 3.22 -21.17
N GLN A 158 9.18 4.42 -21.29
CA GLN A 158 9.81 5.66 -20.86
C GLN A 158 9.96 5.75 -19.33
N TYR A 159 8.95 5.31 -18.57
CA TYR A 159 8.88 5.55 -17.12
C TYR A 159 9.11 4.32 -16.25
N PHE A 160 8.86 3.11 -16.76
CA PHE A 160 8.90 1.88 -15.98
C PHE A 160 10.31 1.57 -15.43
N GLY A 161 10.42 1.45 -14.11
CA GLY A 161 11.69 1.16 -13.43
C GLY A 161 12.66 2.34 -13.40
N THR A 162 12.19 3.57 -13.66
CA THR A 162 13.03 4.78 -13.57
C THR A 162 13.14 5.31 -12.14
N VAL A 163 12.09 5.13 -11.33
CA VAL A 163 12.05 5.58 -9.94
C VAL A 163 12.50 4.47 -9.00
N ILE A 164 12.05 3.23 -9.25
CA ILE A 164 12.48 2.02 -8.54
C ILE A 164 13.10 1.06 -9.55
N PRO A 165 14.42 1.17 -9.78
CA PRO A 165 15.14 0.30 -10.69
C PRO A 165 15.05 -1.17 -10.27
N ARG A 166 15.18 -2.07 -11.26
CA ARG A 166 15.17 -3.52 -11.08
C ARG A 166 16.23 -4.08 -10.10
N ASN A 167 17.18 -3.25 -9.69
CA ASN A 167 18.24 -3.59 -8.74
C ASN A 167 18.18 -2.74 -7.46
N ASP A 168 17.09 -2.03 -7.16
CA ASP A 168 16.98 -1.14 -6.00
C ASP A 168 17.23 -1.89 -4.68
N ASN A 169 16.48 -2.96 -4.44
CA ASN A 169 16.62 -3.83 -3.26
C ASN A 169 16.26 -5.28 -3.60
N LYS A 170 16.36 -6.20 -2.62
CA LYS A 170 16.10 -7.64 -2.81
C LYS A 170 14.66 -7.89 -3.28
N PHE A 171 13.67 -7.28 -2.62
CA PHE A 171 12.24 -7.53 -2.87
C PHE A 171 11.71 -6.77 -4.08
N SER A 172 12.16 -5.55 -4.34
CA SER A 172 11.88 -4.87 -5.62
C SER A 172 12.48 -5.58 -6.83
N ALA A 173 13.63 -6.25 -6.68
CA ALA A 173 14.19 -7.11 -7.73
C ALA A 173 13.37 -8.39 -7.93
N LEU A 174 12.82 -8.95 -6.86
CA LEU A 174 11.86 -10.06 -6.93
C LEU A 174 10.61 -9.63 -7.70
N ASN A 175 9.93 -8.57 -7.23
CA ASN A 175 8.78 -7.97 -7.92
C ASN A 175 9.10 -7.69 -9.39
N SER A 176 10.22 -7.02 -9.69
CA SER A 176 10.63 -6.70 -11.06
C SER A 176 10.81 -7.94 -11.95
N ALA A 177 11.11 -9.12 -11.38
CA ALA A 177 11.20 -10.38 -12.12
C ALA A 177 9.82 -10.98 -12.38
N VAL A 178 8.93 -10.97 -11.39
CA VAL A 178 7.69 -11.76 -11.38
C VAL A 178 6.40 -10.95 -11.40
N TRP A 179 6.47 -9.62 -11.53
CA TRP A 179 5.29 -8.77 -11.35
C TRP A 179 4.13 -9.19 -12.28
N SER A 180 2.93 -9.14 -11.74
CA SER A 180 1.68 -9.51 -12.42
C SER A 180 0.53 -8.66 -11.88
N GLY A 181 -0.23 -8.04 -12.78
CA GLY A 181 -1.22 -7.04 -12.41
C GLY A 181 -0.61 -5.74 -11.88
N GLY A 182 -1.37 -5.03 -11.04
CA GLY A 182 -1.12 -3.65 -10.65
C GLY A 182 -1.77 -2.64 -11.58
N SER A 183 -1.57 -1.35 -11.31
CA SER A 183 -2.30 -0.27 -11.99
C SER A 183 -1.38 0.68 -12.74
N PHE A 184 -1.83 1.13 -13.91
CA PHE A 184 -1.22 2.18 -14.69
C PHE A 184 -2.14 3.39 -14.73
N ILE A 185 -1.60 4.56 -14.38
CA ILE A 185 -2.33 5.83 -14.44
C ILE A 185 -1.47 6.87 -15.14
N TYR A 186 -1.99 7.48 -16.20
CA TYR A 186 -1.43 8.69 -16.82
C TYR A 186 -2.48 9.79 -16.82
N VAL A 187 -2.12 10.95 -16.28
CA VAL A 187 -2.98 12.13 -16.19
C VAL A 187 -2.38 13.25 -17.04
N PRO A 188 -3.04 13.69 -18.13
CA PRO A 188 -2.49 14.70 -19.04
C PRO A 188 -2.30 16.08 -18.41
N PRO A 189 -1.54 16.98 -19.06
CA PRO A 189 -1.27 18.31 -18.54
C PRO A 189 -2.55 19.11 -18.23
N GLY A 190 -2.58 19.72 -17.05
CA GLY A 190 -3.68 20.58 -16.58
C GLY A 190 -5.00 19.85 -16.25
N VAL A 191 -5.05 18.52 -16.33
CA VAL A 191 -6.25 17.74 -16.01
C VAL A 191 -6.34 17.51 -14.50
N GLU A 192 -7.48 17.87 -13.91
CA GLU A 192 -7.81 17.58 -12.51
C GLU A 192 -8.87 16.47 -12.45
N VAL A 193 -8.47 15.31 -11.93
CA VAL A 193 -9.39 14.20 -11.69
C VAL A 193 -10.15 14.47 -10.38
N GLU A 194 -11.41 14.90 -10.48
CA GLU A 194 -12.21 15.34 -9.33
C GLU A 194 -12.50 14.23 -8.31
N MET A 195 -12.69 13.00 -8.79
CA MET A 195 -13.02 11.85 -7.95
C MET A 195 -11.85 10.88 -7.86
N PRO A 196 -11.58 10.29 -6.68
CA PRO A 196 -10.48 9.35 -6.53
C PRO A 196 -10.62 8.14 -7.47
N LEU A 197 -9.52 7.76 -8.11
CA LEU A 197 -9.37 6.50 -8.83
C LEU A 197 -9.12 5.37 -7.83
N GLN A 198 -9.67 4.18 -8.07
CA GLN A 198 -9.58 3.10 -7.09
C GLN A 198 -9.18 1.77 -7.70
N ALA A 199 -8.28 1.07 -7.00
CA ALA A 199 -8.04 -0.34 -7.25
C ALA A 199 -8.13 -1.16 -5.96
N TYR A 200 -8.75 -2.33 -6.07
CA TYR A 200 -8.90 -3.28 -4.98
C TYR A 200 -8.13 -4.56 -5.28
N PHE A 201 -7.27 -4.97 -4.36
CA PHE A 201 -6.42 -6.14 -4.49
C PHE A 201 -6.81 -7.21 -3.49
N ARG A 202 -7.03 -8.45 -3.94
CA ARG A 202 -7.37 -9.59 -3.09
C ARG A 202 -6.53 -10.83 -3.41
N ILE A 203 -5.99 -11.46 -2.35
CA ILE A 203 -5.30 -12.76 -2.38
C ILE A 203 -6.30 -13.82 -1.93
N ASN A 204 -6.54 -14.86 -2.71
CA ASN A 204 -7.45 -15.96 -2.33
C ASN A 204 -6.79 -17.36 -2.38
N ALA A 205 -5.62 -17.51 -3.00
CA ALA A 205 -4.95 -18.80 -3.14
C ALA A 205 -3.90 -19.04 -2.04
N GLU A 206 -3.87 -20.26 -1.50
CA GLU A 206 -2.86 -20.68 -0.51
C GLU A 206 -1.44 -20.66 -1.09
N ASN A 207 -0.47 -20.14 -0.33
CA ASN A 207 0.94 -20.00 -0.74
C ASN A 207 1.16 -19.16 -2.02
N MET A 208 0.24 -18.26 -2.35
CA MET A 208 0.42 -17.33 -3.46
C MET A 208 1.25 -16.12 -3.04
N GLY A 209 2.24 -15.77 -3.85
CA GLY A 209 2.92 -14.48 -3.74
C GLY A 209 2.21 -13.42 -4.57
N GLN A 210 1.94 -12.26 -3.98
CA GLN A 210 1.39 -11.12 -4.69
C GLN A 210 2.49 -10.12 -5.02
N PHE A 211 2.64 -9.83 -6.31
CA PHE A 211 3.70 -8.99 -6.86
C PHE A 211 3.14 -7.93 -7.79
N GLU A 212 2.19 -7.13 -7.33
CA GLU A 212 1.67 -6.05 -8.16
C GLU A 212 2.70 -4.94 -8.34
N ARG A 213 2.59 -4.24 -9.47
CA ARG A 213 3.40 -3.05 -9.73
C ARG A 213 2.50 -1.92 -10.18
N THR A 214 2.57 -0.78 -9.52
CA THR A 214 1.76 0.39 -9.87
C THR A 214 2.64 1.49 -10.41
N LEU A 215 2.26 2.09 -11.54
CA LEU A 215 2.97 3.19 -12.18
C LEU A 215 2.00 4.35 -12.44
N ILE A 216 2.25 5.48 -11.78
CA ILE A 216 1.44 6.70 -11.91
C ILE A 216 2.30 7.83 -12.46
N ILE A 217 1.82 8.49 -13.52
CA ILE A 217 2.42 9.67 -14.11
C ILE A 217 1.38 10.79 -14.08
N ALA A 218 1.62 11.80 -13.24
CA ALA A 218 0.83 13.03 -13.22
C ALA A 218 1.62 14.09 -13.99
N ASP A 219 1.14 14.47 -15.17
CA ASP A 219 1.79 15.43 -16.07
C ASP A 219 1.61 16.89 -15.58
N GLU A 220 2.25 17.86 -16.24
CA GLU A 220 2.37 19.25 -15.78
C GLU A 220 1.03 19.86 -15.33
N GLY A 221 0.96 20.32 -14.08
CA GLY A 221 -0.23 20.96 -13.51
C GLY A 221 -1.44 20.03 -13.31
N SER A 222 -1.29 18.72 -13.51
CA SER A 222 -2.38 17.75 -13.33
C SER A 222 -2.61 17.41 -11.85
N LYS A 223 -3.77 16.85 -11.53
CA LYS A 223 -4.10 16.41 -10.17
C LYS A 223 -4.85 15.08 -10.17
N VAL A 224 -4.43 14.16 -9.30
CA VAL A 224 -5.09 12.87 -9.10
C VAL A 224 -4.99 12.38 -7.66
N HIS A 225 -6.08 11.78 -7.20
CA HIS A 225 -6.11 10.99 -5.97
C HIS A 225 -6.33 9.53 -6.36
N TYR A 226 -5.44 8.65 -5.94
CA TYR A 226 -5.56 7.20 -6.15
C TYR A 226 -5.64 6.48 -4.81
N ILE A 227 -6.57 5.53 -4.69
CA ILE A 227 -6.80 4.73 -3.50
C ILE A 227 -6.57 3.26 -3.83
N GLU A 228 -5.68 2.64 -3.07
CA GLU A 228 -5.36 1.23 -3.11
C GLU A 228 -5.91 0.56 -1.85
N GLY A 229 -6.90 -0.33 -2.02
CA GLY A 229 -7.41 -1.18 -0.95
C GLY A 229 -6.85 -2.60 -1.09
N CYS A 230 -6.29 -3.15 -0.01
CA CYS A 230 -5.89 -4.55 0.04
C CYS A 230 -6.61 -5.26 1.19
N SER A 231 -7.38 -6.31 0.89
CA SER A 231 -7.88 -7.24 1.90
C SER A 231 -7.53 -8.67 1.55
N ALA A 232 -7.08 -9.44 2.54
CA ALA A 232 -6.90 -10.88 2.43
C ALA A 232 -7.82 -11.61 3.43
N PRO A 233 -8.48 -12.70 3.03
CA PRO A 233 -9.06 -13.67 3.95
C PRO A 233 -7.99 -14.27 4.88
N THR A 234 -8.43 -14.78 6.02
CA THR A 234 -7.56 -15.50 6.96
C THR A 234 -7.22 -16.88 6.37
N TYR A 235 -6.00 -17.03 5.84
CA TYR A 235 -5.44 -18.32 5.43
C TYR A 235 -4.45 -18.85 6.46
N THR A 236 -4.23 -20.17 6.46
CA THR A 236 -3.32 -20.87 7.38
C THR A 236 -1.88 -21.00 6.88
N SER A 237 -1.60 -20.66 5.61
CA SER A 237 -0.29 -20.81 4.96
C SER A 237 0.38 -19.45 4.69
N ASP A 238 1.68 -19.32 4.97
CA ASP A 238 2.40 -18.06 4.81
C ASP A 238 2.35 -17.53 3.37
N SER A 239 2.02 -16.24 3.22
CA SER A 239 1.93 -15.56 1.92
C SER A 239 2.86 -14.36 1.88
N LEU A 240 3.43 -14.08 0.71
CA LEU A 240 4.35 -12.96 0.50
C LEU A 240 3.68 -11.91 -0.37
N HIS A 241 3.53 -10.70 0.17
CA HIS A 241 3.12 -9.54 -0.58
C HIS A 241 4.31 -8.62 -0.80
N SER A 242 4.70 -8.41 -2.05
CA SER A 242 5.80 -7.52 -2.41
C SER A 242 5.44 -6.64 -3.59
N ALA A 243 4.80 -5.52 -3.26
CA ALA A 243 4.41 -4.49 -4.21
C ALA A 243 5.54 -3.52 -4.54
N VAL A 244 5.50 -2.98 -5.76
CA VAL A 244 6.32 -1.83 -6.16
C VAL A 244 5.44 -0.71 -6.70
N VAL A 245 5.56 0.49 -6.13
CA VAL A 245 4.81 1.67 -6.57
C VAL A 245 5.77 2.77 -7.01
N GLU A 246 5.68 3.15 -8.29
CA GLU A 246 6.44 4.24 -8.89
C GLU A 246 5.50 5.41 -9.24
N ILE A 247 5.81 6.60 -8.72
CA ILE A 247 5.04 7.81 -9.03
C ILE A 247 5.97 8.89 -9.58
N ILE A 248 5.57 9.49 -10.69
CA ILE A 248 6.26 10.62 -11.31
C ILE A 248 5.31 11.81 -11.28
N VAL A 249 5.68 12.84 -10.50
CA VAL A 249 4.92 14.08 -10.35
C VAL A 249 5.65 15.17 -11.13
N LYS A 250 5.10 15.56 -12.28
CA LYS A 250 5.63 16.62 -13.14
C LYS A 250 5.42 18.02 -12.54
N PRO A 251 5.97 19.09 -13.16
CA PRO A 251 5.93 20.41 -12.56
C PRO A 251 4.50 20.85 -12.23
N SER A 252 4.30 21.42 -11.05
CA SER A 252 3.01 21.87 -10.52
C SER A 252 1.92 20.78 -10.40
N ALA A 253 2.24 19.52 -10.66
CA ALA A 253 1.28 18.42 -10.55
C ALA A 253 1.08 17.99 -9.08
N ARG A 254 -0.05 17.37 -8.77
CA ARG A 254 -0.42 16.94 -7.42
C ARG A 254 -0.92 15.51 -7.40
N VAL A 255 -0.31 14.68 -6.56
CA VAL A 255 -0.72 13.28 -6.38
C VAL A 255 -0.96 12.99 -4.92
N THR A 256 -2.16 12.50 -4.61
CA THR A 256 -2.45 11.86 -3.32
C THR A 256 -2.59 10.36 -3.56
N TYR A 257 -1.85 9.56 -2.80
CA TYR A 257 -1.92 8.09 -2.85
C TYR A 257 -2.31 7.58 -1.48
N THR A 258 -3.50 6.98 -1.41
CA THR A 258 -4.01 6.36 -0.19
C THR A 258 -3.86 4.86 -0.28
N THR A 259 -3.37 4.23 0.78
CA THR A 259 -3.34 2.77 0.92
C THR A 259 -4.01 2.39 2.23
N ILE A 260 -5.01 1.51 2.17
CA ILE A 260 -5.60 0.89 3.35
C ILE A 260 -5.41 -0.62 3.22
N GLN A 261 -4.66 -1.20 4.17
CA GLN A 261 -4.33 -2.63 4.14
C GLN A 261 -4.81 -3.30 5.42
N ASN A 262 -5.42 -4.47 5.24
CA ASN A 262 -5.71 -5.42 6.30
C ASN A 262 -5.30 -6.83 5.86
N TRP A 263 -4.12 -7.25 6.28
CA TRP A 263 -3.57 -8.57 5.96
C TRP A 263 -3.80 -9.59 7.06
N SER A 264 -3.88 -10.87 6.71
CA SER A 264 -3.82 -11.93 7.71
C SER A 264 -2.43 -11.98 8.39
N ASN A 265 -2.36 -12.49 9.62
CA ASN A 265 -1.16 -12.43 10.48
C ASN A 265 0.02 -13.29 10.00
N ASN A 266 -0.15 -14.06 8.94
CA ASN A 266 0.83 -14.91 8.27
C ASN A 266 1.43 -14.26 7.00
N VAL A 267 1.05 -13.02 6.68
CA VAL A 267 1.56 -12.32 5.49
C VAL A 267 2.85 -11.57 5.79
N PHE A 268 3.86 -11.71 4.92
CA PHE A 268 5.00 -10.80 4.85
C PHE A 268 4.69 -9.67 3.88
N ASN A 269 4.62 -8.43 4.35
CA ASN A 269 4.29 -7.24 3.57
C ASN A 269 5.55 -6.41 3.32
N LEU A 270 6.24 -6.68 2.20
CA LEU A 270 7.59 -6.18 1.89
C LEU A 270 7.55 -5.29 0.64
N VAL A 271 7.15 -4.03 0.85
CA VAL A 271 6.72 -3.12 -0.21
C VAL A 271 7.75 -2.00 -0.44
N THR A 272 7.96 -1.65 -1.71
CA THR A 272 8.77 -0.48 -2.09
C THR A 272 7.91 0.56 -2.81
N LYS A 273 7.61 1.69 -2.16
CA LYS A 273 6.90 2.82 -2.78
C LYS A 273 7.82 4.04 -2.87
N ARG A 274 7.87 4.71 -4.02
CA ARG A 274 8.68 5.91 -4.20
C ARG A 274 8.08 6.83 -5.26
N ALA A 275 8.05 8.11 -4.94
CA ALA A 275 7.70 9.19 -5.85
C ALA A 275 8.93 10.04 -6.18
N VAL A 276 8.99 10.56 -7.40
CA VAL A 276 9.88 11.67 -7.80
C VAL A 276 9.01 12.89 -8.09
N VAL A 277 9.36 14.03 -7.49
CA VAL A 277 8.56 15.26 -7.56
C VAL A 277 9.38 16.39 -8.17
N GLU A 278 8.90 16.89 -9.30
CA GLU A 278 9.48 18.02 -10.03
C GLU A 278 8.97 19.38 -9.49
N ALA A 279 9.33 20.47 -10.16
CA ALA A 279 9.22 21.83 -9.62
C ALA A 279 7.79 22.18 -9.22
N GLU A 280 7.59 22.74 -8.01
CA GLU A 280 6.28 23.12 -7.48
C GLU A 280 5.24 21.97 -7.41
N GLY A 281 5.67 20.72 -7.62
CA GLY A 281 4.83 19.53 -7.50
C GLY A 281 4.58 19.15 -6.03
N HIS A 282 3.54 18.34 -5.83
CA HIS A 282 3.15 17.84 -4.51
C HIS A 282 2.86 16.35 -4.54
N MET A 283 3.44 15.60 -3.60
CA MET A 283 3.14 14.19 -3.38
C MET A 283 2.70 13.98 -1.93
N GLU A 284 1.58 13.30 -1.75
CA GLU A 284 1.05 12.93 -0.44
C GLU A 284 0.79 11.42 -0.38
N TRP A 285 1.40 10.75 0.59
CA TRP A 285 1.13 9.35 0.93
C TRP A 285 0.25 9.29 2.18
N ILE A 286 -0.88 8.58 2.10
CA ILE A 286 -1.73 8.25 3.24
C ILE A 286 -1.72 6.74 3.38
N ASP A 287 -1.19 6.20 4.46
CA ASP A 287 -0.95 4.76 4.63
C ASP A 287 -1.54 4.24 5.93
N GLY A 288 -2.45 3.28 5.82
CA GLY A 288 -3.07 2.56 6.94
C GLY A 288 -2.62 1.11 6.93
N ASN A 289 -1.84 0.72 7.95
CA ASN A 289 -1.25 -0.61 8.07
C ASN A 289 -1.90 -1.39 9.22
N ILE A 290 -2.69 -2.40 8.89
CA ILE A 290 -3.29 -3.34 9.83
C ILE A 290 -2.98 -4.76 9.36
N GLY A 291 -2.75 -5.68 10.30
CA GLY A 291 -2.51 -7.08 9.98
C GLY A 291 -1.05 -7.36 9.62
N SER A 292 -0.79 -8.48 8.92
CA SER A 292 0.53 -9.00 8.54
C SER A 292 1.38 -9.50 9.71
N ARG A 293 2.26 -10.47 9.45
CA ARG A 293 3.29 -10.90 10.40
C ARG A 293 4.37 -9.84 10.54
N LEU A 294 4.89 -9.40 9.40
CA LEU A 294 5.96 -8.42 9.29
C LEU A 294 5.61 -7.47 8.15
N THR A 295 5.49 -6.19 8.46
CA THR A 295 5.46 -5.13 7.46
C THR A 295 6.80 -4.41 7.45
N MET A 296 7.37 -4.27 6.27
CA MET A 296 8.49 -3.36 6.01
C MET A 296 8.14 -2.44 4.85
N LYS A 297 7.80 -1.20 5.20
CA LYS A 297 7.27 -0.24 4.24
C LYS A 297 7.75 1.18 4.56
N TYR A 298 8.39 1.81 3.58
CA TYR A 298 8.99 3.14 3.72
C TYR A 298 8.71 4.00 2.48
N PRO A 299 7.49 4.54 2.31
CA PRO A 299 7.17 5.40 1.18
C PRO A 299 8.18 6.56 1.10
N GLY A 300 8.76 6.71 -0.09
CA GLY A 300 9.79 7.71 -0.35
C GLY A 300 9.28 8.85 -1.24
N VAL A 301 9.71 10.08 -0.96
CA VAL A 301 9.54 11.21 -1.85
C VAL A 301 10.91 11.81 -2.15
N VAL A 302 11.29 11.82 -3.43
CA VAL A 302 12.52 12.46 -3.91
C VAL A 302 12.13 13.76 -4.61
N MET A 303 12.36 14.88 -3.93
CA MET A 303 12.03 16.22 -4.40
C MET A 303 13.20 16.75 -5.23
N VAL A 304 13.11 16.62 -6.56
CA VAL A 304 14.17 16.97 -7.52
C VAL A 304 13.96 18.34 -8.17
N GLY A 305 12.78 18.94 -8.01
CA GLY A 305 12.48 20.28 -8.50
C GLY A 305 12.39 21.32 -7.37
N PRO A 306 12.71 22.60 -7.67
CA PRO A 306 12.60 23.66 -6.68
C PRO A 306 11.15 23.80 -6.19
N LYS A 307 10.99 24.06 -4.88
CA LYS A 307 9.68 24.18 -4.21
C LYS A 307 8.77 22.95 -4.31
N ALA A 308 9.31 21.80 -4.70
CA ALA A 308 8.60 20.52 -4.60
C ALA A 308 8.29 20.21 -3.13
N SER A 309 7.19 19.50 -2.90
CA SER A 309 6.73 19.14 -1.56
C SER A 309 6.33 17.68 -1.44
N GLY A 310 6.53 17.11 -0.25
CA GLY A 310 6.25 15.71 0.06
C GLY A 310 5.64 15.52 1.44
N GLU A 311 4.53 14.79 1.53
CA GLU A 311 3.87 14.45 2.79
C GLU A 311 3.70 12.94 2.93
N VAL A 312 3.90 12.42 4.15
CA VAL A 312 3.55 11.05 4.51
C VAL A 312 2.77 11.10 5.81
N LEU A 313 1.56 10.55 5.78
CA LEU A 313 0.70 10.30 6.92
C LEU A 313 0.53 8.78 7.04
N SER A 314 1.09 8.19 8.09
CA SER A 314 1.09 6.74 8.28
C SER A 314 0.48 6.36 9.63
N VAL A 315 -0.38 5.35 9.63
CA VAL A 315 -0.82 4.64 10.84
C VAL A 315 -0.40 3.19 10.75
N ALA A 316 0.09 2.65 11.86
CA ALA A 316 0.39 1.23 12.00
C ALA A 316 -0.21 0.66 13.28
N TYR A 317 -0.83 -0.50 13.18
CA TYR A 317 -1.30 -1.29 14.31
C TYR A 317 -0.55 -2.63 14.37
N ALA A 318 0.00 -2.97 15.53
CA ALA A 318 0.61 -4.28 15.79
C ALA A 318 -0.06 -4.98 16.97
N GLY A 319 -0.66 -6.13 16.71
CA GLY A 319 -1.16 -7.09 17.69
C GLY A 319 -0.17 -8.24 17.96
N ALA A 320 -0.68 -9.30 18.59
CA ALA A 320 0.11 -10.49 18.95
C ALA A 320 0.88 -11.09 17.76
N GLY A 321 2.19 -11.25 17.94
CA GLY A 321 3.10 -11.85 16.95
C GLY A 321 3.36 -11.00 15.70
N GLN A 322 2.89 -9.74 15.68
CA GLN A 322 3.09 -8.83 14.55
C GLN A 322 4.24 -7.86 14.80
N HIS A 323 4.95 -7.53 13.72
CA HIS A 323 5.96 -6.47 13.68
C HIS A 323 5.70 -5.50 12.53
N GLN A 324 5.37 -4.25 12.85
CA GLN A 324 5.20 -3.17 11.87
C GLN A 324 6.46 -2.29 11.85
N ASP A 325 7.42 -2.55 10.96
CA ASP A 325 8.54 -1.64 10.68
C ASP A 325 8.16 -0.70 9.52
N ALA A 326 7.48 0.38 9.88
CA ALA A 326 6.94 1.36 8.95
C ALA A 326 7.65 2.71 9.09
N GLY A 327 7.59 3.54 8.05
CA GLY A 327 8.11 4.90 8.15
C GLY A 327 8.12 5.62 6.83
N ALA A 328 9.07 6.53 6.62
CA ALA A 328 9.07 7.41 5.46
C ALA A 328 10.48 7.87 5.09
N LYS A 329 10.69 8.20 3.81
CA LYS A 329 11.95 8.77 3.32
C LYS A 329 11.70 10.06 2.56
N MET A 330 12.21 11.18 3.06
CA MET A 330 12.13 12.48 2.40
C MET A 330 13.53 12.89 1.94
N VAL A 331 13.72 12.99 0.62
CA VAL A 331 14.99 13.41 0.01
C VAL A 331 14.78 14.76 -0.66
N HIS A 332 15.39 15.79 -0.09
CA HIS A 332 15.43 17.16 -0.62
C HIS A 332 16.65 17.29 -1.53
N ALA A 333 16.45 17.18 -2.84
CA ALA A 333 17.50 17.28 -3.86
C ALA A 333 17.45 18.61 -4.65
N ALA A 334 16.57 19.54 -4.25
CA ALA A 334 16.42 20.84 -4.86
C ALA A 334 16.07 21.93 -3.82
N PRO A 335 16.30 23.22 -4.15
CA PRO A 335 16.06 24.32 -3.22
C PRO A 335 14.58 24.53 -2.85
N GLU A 336 14.37 25.14 -1.69
CA GLU A 336 13.06 25.57 -1.17
C GLU A 336 12.03 24.44 -1.05
N THR A 337 12.50 23.19 -0.99
CA THR A 337 11.64 22.01 -0.88
C THR A 337 11.14 21.82 0.56
N THR A 338 9.91 21.32 0.71
CA THR A 338 9.26 21.17 2.02
C THR A 338 8.71 19.77 2.21
N SER A 339 8.89 19.17 3.39
CA SER A 339 8.25 17.89 3.70
C SER A 339 7.64 17.80 5.09
N LYS A 340 6.64 16.93 5.22
CA LYS A 340 6.02 16.58 6.49
C LYS A 340 5.88 15.07 6.63
N ILE A 341 6.30 14.52 7.75
CA ILE A 341 6.05 13.11 8.11
C ILE A 341 5.25 13.12 9.40
N VAL A 342 4.08 12.47 9.38
CA VAL A 342 3.29 12.16 10.57
C VAL A 342 3.14 10.65 10.63
N SER A 343 3.75 10.03 11.63
CA SER A 343 3.66 8.60 11.87
C SER A 343 2.95 8.36 13.19
N LYS A 344 1.91 7.55 13.16
CA LYS A 344 1.16 7.10 14.33
C LYS A 344 1.27 5.59 14.47
N SER A 345 1.62 5.10 15.64
CA SER A 345 1.69 3.66 15.89
C SER A 345 0.87 3.26 17.10
N ILE A 346 0.28 2.08 17.05
CA ILE A 346 -0.46 1.45 18.14
C ILE A 346 0.10 0.04 18.32
N SER A 347 0.54 -0.31 19.53
CA SER A 347 1.03 -1.64 19.88
C SER A 347 0.18 -2.27 20.98
N LYS A 348 -0.22 -3.52 20.77
CA LYS A 348 -1.06 -4.31 21.68
C LYS A 348 -0.71 -5.81 21.67
N ASP A 349 -1.03 -6.52 22.74
CA ASP A 349 -0.87 -7.97 22.95
C ASP A 349 0.56 -8.47 22.64
N GLY A 350 1.58 -7.69 23.05
CA GLY A 350 2.98 -7.98 22.76
C GLY A 350 3.43 -7.63 21.34
N GLY A 351 2.59 -6.94 20.57
CA GLY A 351 2.92 -6.46 19.22
C GLY A 351 4.04 -5.43 19.23
N GLN A 352 4.82 -5.42 18.14
CA GLN A 352 5.92 -4.48 17.97
C GLN A 352 5.64 -3.51 16.84
N THR A 353 5.73 -2.22 17.12
CA THR A 353 5.79 -1.17 16.10
C THR A 353 7.19 -0.56 16.08
N SER A 354 7.64 -0.15 14.91
CA SER A 354 8.92 0.52 14.73
C SER A 354 8.74 1.61 13.68
N TYR A 355 8.94 2.86 14.07
CA TYR A 355 9.09 3.94 13.12
C TYR A 355 10.52 3.98 12.58
N ARG A 356 10.69 4.00 11.26
CA ARG A 356 12.00 4.19 10.61
C ARG A 356 11.94 5.28 9.55
N GLY A 357 12.53 6.43 9.89
CA GLY A 357 12.50 7.63 9.06
C GLY A 357 13.87 7.98 8.48
N LEU A 358 13.89 8.52 7.27
CA LEU A 358 15.05 9.25 6.73
C LEU A 358 14.61 10.63 6.24
N VAL A 359 15.22 11.68 6.76
CA VAL A 359 15.20 13.01 6.15
C VAL A 359 16.60 13.31 5.65
N ARG A 360 16.74 13.49 4.34
CA ARG A 360 18.01 13.78 3.70
C ARG A 360 17.91 15.08 2.92
N VAL A 361 18.83 16.00 3.16
CA VAL A 361 18.97 17.26 2.42
C VAL A 361 20.32 17.23 1.71
N GLU A 362 20.29 17.22 0.38
CA GLU A 362 21.51 17.21 -0.42
C GLU A 362 22.30 18.52 -0.28
N GLU A 363 23.61 18.44 -0.53
CA GLU A 363 24.45 19.64 -0.58
C GLU A 363 23.98 20.58 -1.69
N GLY A 364 23.85 21.87 -1.38
CA GLY A 364 23.36 22.90 -2.32
C GLY A 364 21.82 23.07 -2.37
N ALA A 365 21.05 22.19 -1.73
CA ALA A 365 19.60 22.35 -1.57
C ALA A 365 19.29 23.35 -0.43
N TYR A 366 19.30 24.66 -0.75
CA TYR A 366 19.07 25.72 0.23
C TYR A 366 17.59 25.95 0.52
N GLY A 367 17.26 26.55 1.67
CA GLY A 367 15.88 26.91 2.04
C GLY A 367 14.95 25.72 2.33
N CYS A 368 15.49 24.51 2.49
CA CYS A 368 14.70 23.31 2.74
C CYS A 368 14.08 23.28 4.14
N LYS A 369 12.86 22.76 4.25
CA LYS A 369 12.16 22.59 5.53
C LYS A 369 11.59 21.20 5.67
N SER A 370 11.73 20.60 6.85
CA SER A 370 11.12 19.30 7.13
C SER A 370 10.63 19.24 8.57
N HIS A 371 9.47 18.62 8.76
CA HIS A 371 8.92 18.34 10.08
C HIS A 371 8.51 16.88 10.18
N VAL A 372 8.98 16.21 11.24
CA VAL A 372 8.71 14.80 11.52
C VAL A 372 8.06 14.70 12.88
N GLN A 373 6.86 14.12 12.92
CA GLN A 373 6.09 13.85 14.12
C GLN A 373 5.85 12.34 14.22
N CYS A 374 6.29 11.73 15.30
CA CYS A 374 6.11 10.31 15.59
C CYS A 374 5.33 10.17 16.90
N ASP A 375 4.06 9.76 16.82
CA ASP A 375 3.26 9.49 18.01
C ASP A 375 3.06 7.97 18.14
N ALA A 376 3.32 7.42 19.32
CA ALA A 376 3.09 6.02 19.63
C ALA A 376 2.14 5.86 20.80
N LEU A 377 1.23 4.90 20.69
CA LEU A 377 0.28 4.51 21.72
C LEU A 377 0.49 3.03 22.09
N ILE A 378 0.91 2.77 23.32
CA ILE A 378 1.13 1.41 23.83
C ILE A 378 -0.05 1.04 24.74
N LEU A 379 -0.70 -0.09 24.46
CA LEU A 379 -1.95 -0.49 25.12
C LEU A 379 -1.76 -1.48 26.28
N ASP A 380 -0.58 -2.05 26.45
CA ASP A 380 -0.24 -3.00 27.52
C ASP A 380 1.23 -2.88 27.98
N GLU A 381 1.68 -3.80 28.84
CA GLU A 381 3.05 -3.80 29.38
C GLU A 381 4.07 -4.57 28.54
N GLU A 382 3.63 -5.47 27.66
CA GLU A 382 4.49 -6.38 26.88
C GLU A 382 4.84 -5.81 25.51
N SER A 383 3.98 -4.94 24.98
CA SER A 383 4.08 -4.30 23.68
C SER A 383 5.23 -3.31 23.58
N VAL A 384 5.80 -3.21 22.38
CA VAL A 384 6.99 -2.37 22.10
C VAL A 384 6.70 -1.37 21.00
N SER A 385 7.27 -0.16 21.15
CA SER A 385 7.31 0.85 20.09
C SER A 385 8.71 1.45 20.00
N ASP A 386 9.40 1.17 18.89
CA ASP A 386 10.72 1.71 18.61
C ASP A 386 10.66 2.90 17.66
N THR A 387 11.64 3.81 17.73
CA THR A 387 11.75 4.97 16.83
C THR A 387 13.19 5.14 16.38
N TYR A 388 13.42 4.99 15.08
CA TYR A 388 14.73 5.04 14.42
C TYR A 388 14.78 6.20 13.39
N PRO A 389 14.93 7.46 13.85
CA PRO A 389 15.04 8.61 12.95
C PRO A 389 16.46 8.76 12.41
N TYR A 390 16.60 8.98 11.11
CA TYR A 390 17.86 9.31 10.45
C TYR A 390 17.75 10.69 9.80
N MET A 391 18.74 11.54 10.04
CA MET A 391 18.83 12.88 9.47
C MET A 391 20.20 13.08 8.83
N GLU A 392 20.23 13.26 7.51
CA GLU A 392 21.44 13.51 6.71
C GLU A 392 21.34 14.91 6.10
N ILE A 393 21.89 15.93 6.78
CA ILE A 393 21.66 17.33 6.41
C ILE A 393 22.93 17.95 5.82
N GLY A 394 22.96 18.08 4.49
CA GLY A 394 24.06 18.67 3.73
C GLY A 394 23.98 20.20 3.57
N ALA A 395 22.80 20.80 3.69
CA ALA A 395 22.61 22.24 3.57
C ALA A 395 22.63 22.97 4.92
N GLN A 396 23.32 24.10 5.01
CA GLN A 396 23.54 24.84 6.26
C GLN A 396 22.32 25.62 6.75
N ASP A 397 21.41 25.99 5.84
CA ASP A 397 20.21 26.80 6.12
C ASP A 397 18.93 25.96 6.18
N ALA A 398 19.05 24.62 6.16
CA ALA A 398 17.93 23.71 6.28
C ALA A 398 17.31 23.77 7.70
N VAL A 399 15.98 23.80 7.76
CA VAL A 399 15.23 23.81 9.02
C VAL A 399 14.50 22.49 9.19
N ILE A 400 15.01 21.65 10.09
CA ILE A 400 14.50 20.29 10.32
C ILE A 400 14.04 20.16 11.76
N GLY A 401 12.78 19.80 11.97
CA GLY A 401 12.22 19.47 13.28
C GLY A 401 11.84 18.00 13.36
N HIS A 402 12.18 17.34 14.46
CA HIS A 402 11.73 15.99 14.76
C HIS A 402 11.21 15.93 16.20
N GLU A 403 9.99 15.43 16.36
CA GLU A 403 9.38 15.15 17.65
C GLU A 403 8.87 13.71 17.69
N ALA A 404 9.04 13.07 18.84
CA ALA A 404 8.56 11.72 19.09
C ALA A 404 7.93 11.65 20.48
N THR A 405 6.69 11.18 20.55
CA THR A 405 5.93 11.03 21.78
C THR A 405 5.46 9.59 21.92
N VAL A 406 5.77 8.97 23.06
CA VAL A 406 5.22 7.66 23.43
C VAL A 406 4.23 7.88 24.57
N SER A 407 3.00 7.42 24.38
CA SER A 407 1.92 7.54 25.35
C SER A 407 1.38 6.15 25.71
N LYS A 408 0.95 6.00 26.95
CA LYS A 408 0.09 4.91 27.39
C LYS A 408 -1.31 5.44 27.59
N VAL A 409 -2.31 4.59 27.41
CA VAL A 409 -3.69 4.96 27.76
C VAL A 409 -3.75 5.08 29.29
N ALA A 410 -4.17 6.24 29.78
CA ALA A 410 -4.20 6.49 31.22
C ALA A 410 -5.42 5.82 31.86
N ASP A 411 -5.21 5.10 32.97
CA ASP A 411 -6.30 4.46 33.73
C ASP A 411 -7.42 5.44 34.09
N GLU A 412 -7.09 6.71 34.37
CA GLU A 412 -8.07 7.76 34.66
C GLU A 412 -8.97 8.07 33.45
N GLN A 413 -8.43 8.04 32.23
CA GLN A 413 -9.21 8.24 31.00
C GLN A 413 -10.19 7.08 30.77
N LEU A 414 -9.71 5.84 30.92
CA LEU A 414 -10.55 4.64 30.82
C LEU A 414 -11.62 4.64 31.91
N PHE A 415 -11.24 4.88 33.17
CA PHE A 415 -12.17 4.97 34.29
C PHE A 415 -13.24 6.05 34.06
N TYR A 416 -12.84 7.22 33.55
CA TYR A 416 -13.79 8.29 33.22
C TYR A 416 -14.80 7.84 32.16
N LEU A 417 -14.35 7.26 31.04
CA LEU A 417 -15.21 6.79 29.96
C LEU A 417 -16.13 5.65 30.43
N MET A 418 -15.61 4.70 31.20
CA MET A 418 -16.39 3.61 31.79
C MET A 418 -17.42 4.11 32.80
N SER A 419 -17.10 5.17 33.57
CA SER A 419 -18.07 5.81 34.47
C SER A 419 -19.25 6.45 33.73
N ARG A 420 -19.14 6.67 32.41
CA ARG A 420 -20.21 7.12 31.53
C ARG A 420 -21.01 5.99 30.88
N GLY A 421 -20.74 4.74 31.27
CA GLY A 421 -21.50 3.56 30.85
C GLY A 421 -20.92 2.83 29.64
N LEU A 422 -19.72 3.19 29.19
CA LEU A 422 -18.97 2.43 28.19
C LEU A 422 -18.35 1.19 28.83
N SER A 423 -18.26 0.08 28.08
CA SER A 423 -17.35 -1.00 28.45
C SER A 423 -15.89 -0.53 28.35
N GLU A 424 -14.97 -1.25 28.98
CA GLU A 424 -13.54 -0.98 28.85
C GLU A 424 -13.07 -1.03 27.39
N GLU A 425 -13.56 -2.01 26.63
CA GLU A 425 -13.33 -2.16 25.19
C GLU A 425 -13.84 -0.95 24.38
N GLN A 426 -15.06 -0.49 24.66
CA GLN A 426 -15.61 0.70 24.01
C GLN A 426 -14.82 1.97 24.37
N ALA A 427 -14.39 2.10 25.63
CA ALA A 427 -13.57 3.21 26.09
C ALA A 427 -12.20 3.22 25.38
N MET A 428 -11.55 2.06 25.30
CA MET A 428 -10.27 1.88 24.62
C MET A 428 -10.39 2.22 23.13
N SER A 429 -11.39 1.64 22.45
CA SER A 429 -11.66 1.93 21.04
C SER A 429 -11.89 3.42 20.79
N MET A 430 -12.59 4.13 21.68
CA MET A 430 -12.80 5.57 21.56
C MET A 430 -11.50 6.38 21.67
N VAL A 431 -10.59 6.00 22.58
CA VAL A 431 -9.26 6.63 22.71
C VAL A 431 -8.42 6.38 21.45
N VAL A 432 -8.39 5.14 20.97
CA VAL A 432 -7.64 4.75 19.77
C VAL A 432 -8.17 5.47 18.52
N ASN A 433 -9.50 5.53 18.34
CA ASN A 433 -10.13 6.26 17.23
C ASN A 433 -9.80 7.75 17.27
N GLY A 434 -9.78 8.37 18.46
CA GLY A 434 -9.34 9.76 18.63
C GLY A 434 -7.86 9.96 18.27
N PHE A 435 -7.01 8.98 18.55
CA PHE A 435 -5.59 9.02 18.24
C PHE A 435 -5.31 8.95 16.72
N ILE A 436 -6.03 8.12 15.99
CA ILE A 436 -5.87 7.92 14.53
C ILE A 436 -6.71 8.86 13.67
N GLU A 437 -7.52 9.72 14.30
CA GLU A 437 -8.44 10.64 13.66
C GLU A 437 -7.85 11.50 12.52
N PRO A 438 -6.59 12.00 12.60
CA PRO A 438 -6.00 12.76 11.51
C PRO A 438 -5.96 12.00 10.18
N VAL A 439 -5.87 10.67 10.22
CA VAL A 439 -5.86 9.82 9.03
C VAL A 439 -7.28 9.57 8.56
N THR A 440 -8.18 9.20 9.46
CA THR A 440 -9.60 8.98 9.16
C THR A 440 -10.23 10.19 8.46
N ARG A 441 -9.83 11.42 8.82
CA ARG A 441 -10.29 12.66 8.17
C ARG A 441 -9.87 12.84 6.72
N THR A 442 -8.78 12.20 6.30
CA THR A 442 -8.25 12.29 4.93
C THR A 442 -8.87 11.25 4.00
N LEU A 443 -9.54 10.25 4.57
CA LEU A 443 -10.18 9.18 3.81
C LEU A 443 -11.58 9.61 3.34
N PRO A 444 -12.02 9.17 2.15
CA PRO A 444 -13.43 9.23 1.79
C PRO A 444 -14.30 8.54 2.85
N MET A 445 -15.55 8.99 2.99
CA MET A 445 -16.44 8.55 4.06
C MET A 445 -16.59 7.02 4.15
N GLU A 446 -16.63 6.32 3.02
CA GLU A 446 -16.73 4.86 2.98
C GLU A 446 -15.52 4.19 3.64
N TYR A 447 -14.30 4.58 3.24
CA TYR A 447 -13.05 4.08 3.81
C TYR A 447 -12.81 4.51 5.26
N ALA A 448 -13.27 5.72 5.62
CA ALA A 448 -13.19 6.18 7.00
C ALA A 448 -14.01 5.25 7.94
N VAL A 449 -15.20 4.84 7.50
CA VAL A 449 -16.05 3.90 8.24
C VAL A 449 -15.44 2.50 8.26
N GLU A 450 -14.92 2.01 7.13
CA GLU A 450 -14.22 0.72 7.06
C GLU A 450 -13.00 0.69 8.00
N TRP A 451 -12.17 1.73 7.96
CA TRP A 451 -10.99 1.87 8.82
C TRP A 451 -11.34 1.83 10.31
N SER A 452 -12.34 2.60 10.75
CA SER A 452 -12.79 2.57 12.14
C SER A 452 -13.29 1.18 12.56
N ARG A 453 -14.03 0.48 11.68
CA ARG A 453 -14.48 -0.90 11.95
C ARG A 453 -13.33 -1.88 12.02
N LEU A 454 -12.33 -1.77 11.13
CA LEU A 454 -11.16 -2.63 11.15
C LEU A 454 -10.39 -2.49 12.46
N ILE A 455 -10.24 -1.26 12.95
CA ILE A 455 -9.61 -1.00 14.25
C ILE A 455 -10.44 -1.58 15.39
N GLU A 456 -11.76 -1.43 15.38
CA GLU A 456 -12.65 -2.07 16.36
C GLU A 456 -12.49 -3.60 16.38
N LEU A 457 -12.43 -4.25 15.22
CA LEU A 457 -12.21 -5.70 15.11
C LEU A 457 -10.85 -6.14 15.68
N GLN A 458 -9.81 -5.33 15.54
CA GLN A 458 -8.51 -5.60 16.16
C GLN A 458 -8.54 -5.42 17.69
N MET A 459 -9.53 -4.68 18.20
CA MET A 459 -9.81 -4.52 19.63
C MET A 459 -10.76 -5.60 20.18
N GLU A 460 -11.56 -6.26 19.34
CA GLU A 460 -12.43 -7.36 19.76
C GLU A 460 -11.62 -8.61 20.13
N GLY A 461 -11.74 -9.07 21.38
CA GLY A 461 -10.95 -10.18 21.94
C GLY A 461 -9.97 -9.78 23.05
N SER A 462 -9.94 -8.49 23.43
CA SER A 462 -9.02 -7.89 24.43
C SER A 462 -9.30 -8.25 25.90
N VAL A 463 -10.10 -9.27 26.19
CA VAL A 463 -10.35 -9.71 27.58
C VAL A 463 -9.68 -11.06 27.79
N GLY A 464 -8.43 -10.98 28.27
CA GLY A 464 -7.65 -12.06 28.87
C GLY A 464 -6.78 -11.50 29.96
#